data_AF-A0A926HF63-F1
#
_entry.id   AF-A0A926HF63-F1
#
_cell.length_a   1.000
_cell.length_b   1.000
_cell.length_c   1.000
_cell.angle_alpha   90.00
_cell.angle_beta   90.00
_cell.angle_gamma   90.00
#
_symmetry.space_group_name_H-M   'P 1'
#
loop_
_entity.id
_entity.type
_entity.pdbx_description
1 polymer ?
#
loop_
_entity_poly.entity_id
_entity_poly.type
_entity_poly.pdbx_seq_one_letter_code
_entity_poly.pdbx_strand_id
1 'polypeptide(L)'
;SNIADAEAGVAIDLLLSYRATSAWSDMVALTQKMSPPLKQTVLVREQLGLALNRLKHRDEAERVLSDLLLEKGSGSETLGILGRVYKDRWEEELTLGNQIAAEGYLEKAIGTYLSGFETDWRDAYPGVNALTLMELKEPPDERRLRILPVVRYAVERKIAKGKPDYWDHATLLELAVLAMDRTEAARALPQALASLREPWEAETTARNLRLIREAREKRGVVPSWLKEIEDLLSRRFSGPKSA
;
A
#
# COMPACT_ATOMS: atom_id res chain seq x y z
N SER A 1 26.07 -22.71 -11.18
CA SER A 1 26.38 -22.36 -9.78
C SER A 1 25.09 -22.45 -8.99
N ASN A 2 25.05 -23.31 -7.97
CA ASN A 2 23.83 -23.58 -7.21
C ASN A 2 23.67 -22.47 -6.16
N ILE A 3 22.59 -21.68 -6.23
CA ILE A 3 22.30 -20.62 -5.23
C ILE A 3 22.09 -21.23 -3.83
N ALA A 4 21.90 -22.55 -3.73
CA ALA A 4 21.92 -23.27 -2.47
C ALA A 4 23.21 -23.03 -1.63
N ASP A 5 24.34 -22.70 -2.29
CA ASP A 5 25.63 -22.42 -1.65
C ASP A 5 25.92 -20.91 -1.54
N ALA A 6 25.02 -20.03 -2.01
CA ALA A 6 25.18 -18.59 -1.82
C ALA A 6 24.98 -18.25 -0.34
N GLU A 7 25.87 -17.40 0.20
CA GLU A 7 25.67 -16.84 1.53
C GLU A 7 24.28 -16.19 1.61
N ALA A 8 23.53 -16.49 2.67
CA ALA A 8 22.13 -16.05 2.80
C ALA A 8 21.95 -14.55 2.55
N GLY A 9 22.93 -13.72 2.94
CA GLY A 9 22.95 -12.27 2.66
C GLY A 9 22.88 -11.94 1.16
N VAL A 10 23.69 -12.60 0.32
CA VAL A 10 23.71 -12.37 -1.14
C VAL A 10 22.36 -12.71 -1.78
N ALA A 11 21.73 -13.80 -1.33
CA ALA A 11 20.42 -14.20 -1.83
C ALA A 11 19.32 -13.20 -1.44
N ILE A 12 19.39 -12.63 -0.23
CA ILE A 12 18.48 -11.56 0.20
C ILE A 12 18.72 -10.26 -0.56
N ASP A 13 19.97 -9.84 -0.72
CA ASP A 13 20.31 -8.62 -1.45
C ASP A 13 19.87 -8.69 -2.91
N LEU A 14 20.03 -9.84 -3.55
CA LEU A 14 19.52 -10.08 -4.90
C LEU A 14 17.99 -10.06 -4.95
N LEU A 15 17.30 -10.66 -3.97
CA LEU A 15 15.84 -10.63 -3.87
C LEU A 15 15.32 -9.18 -3.77
N LEU A 16 15.96 -8.36 -2.94
CA LEU A 16 15.60 -6.95 -2.77
C LEU A 16 15.97 -6.10 -4.00
N SER A 17 17.04 -6.46 -4.71
CA SER A 17 17.41 -5.82 -5.99
C SER A 17 16.36 -6.09 -7.08
N TYR A 18 15.87 -7.33 -7.20
CA TYR A 18 14.76 -7.65 -8.11
C TYR A 18 13.47 -6.92 -7.74
N ARG A 19 13.17 -6.78 -6.44
CA ARG A 19 12.04 -5.97 -5.98
C ARG A 19 12.16 -4.52 -6.42
N ALA A 20 13.35 -3.91 -6.29
CA ALA A 20 13.58 -2.52 -6.67
C ALA A 20 13.36 -2.27 -8.17
N THR A 21 13.61 -3.27 -9.01
CA THR A 21 13.39 -3.19 -10.47
C THR A 21 12.06 -3.81 -10.92
N SER A 22 11.16 -4.15 -10.00
CA SER A 22 9.89 -4.82 -10.29
C SER A 22 10.02 -6.15 -11.06
N ALA A 23 11.14 -6.85 -10.90
CA ALA A 23 11.40 -8.16 -11.51
C ALA A 23 10.71 -9.30 -10.73
N TRP A 24 9.36 -9.26 -10.66
CA TRP A 24 8.56 -10.13 -9.80
C TRP A 24 8.71 -11.61 -10.11
N SER A 25 8.79 -11.98 -11.39
CA SER A 25 9.02 -13.38 -11.82
C SER A 25 10.37 -13.91 -11.35
N ASP A 26 11.40 -13.08 -11.42
CA ASP A 26 12.75 -13.43 -10.95
C ASP A 26 12.81 -13.54 -9.43
N MET A 27 12.06 -12.71 -8.69
CA MET A 27 11.89 -12.88 -7.24
C MET A 27 11.32 -14.26 -6.91
N VAL A 28 10.21 -14.65 -7.53
CA VAL A 28 9.59 -15.97 -7.29
C VAL A 28 10.58 -17.10 -7.63
N ALA A 29 11.22 -17.04 -8.80
CA ALA A 29 12.20 -18.03 -9.23
C ALA A 29 13.42 -18.12 -8.28
N LEU A 30 13.88 -16.98 -7.75
CA LEU A 30 14.97 -16.94 -6.78
C LEU A 30 14.56 -17.58 -5.45
N THR A 31 13.39 -17.24 -4.91
CA THR A 31 12.92 -17.83 -3.66
C THR A 31 12.83 -19.35 -3.74
N GLN A 32 12.41 -19.91 -4.88
CA GLN A 32 12.37 -21.36 -5.11
C GLN A 32 13.76 -22.03 -5.12
N LYS A 33 14.82 -21.28 -5.38
CA LYS A 33 16.22 -21.77 -5.39
C LYS A 33 16.95 -21.57 -4.06
N MET A 34 16.38 -20.83 -3.11
CA MET A 34 16.97 -20.61 -1.78
C MET A 34 16.99 -21.91 -0.95
N SER A 35 17.89 -21.98 0.02
CA SER A 35 17.95 -23.09 0.98
C SER A 35 16.66 -23.17 1.82
N PRO A 36 16.24 -24.37 2.29
CA PRO A 36 15.02 -24.50 3.08
C PRO A 36 14.94 -23.59 4.31
N PRO A 37 16.02 -23.40 5.12
CA PRO A 37 15.97 -22.48 6.25
C PRO A 37 15.71 -21.03 5.83
N LEU A 38 16.33 -20.58 4.73
CA LEU A 38 16.19 -19.21 4.24
C LEU A 38 14.78 -18.94 3.70
N LYS A 39 14.21 -19.90 2.96
CA LYS A 39 12.81 -19.85 2.47
C LYS A 39 11.78 -19.66 3.58
N GLN A 40 12.07 -20.18 4.78
CA GLN A 40 11.15 -20.15 5.92
C GLN A 40 11.28 -18.88 6.76
N THR A 41 12.19 -17.98 6.43
CA THR A 41 12.27 -16.67 7.10
C THR A 41 11.06 -15.80 6.78
N VAL A 42 10.64 -14.99 7.75
CA VAL A 42 9.51 -14.05 7.62
C VAL A 42 9.69 -13.16 6.39
N LEU A 43 10.86 -12.52 6.27
CA LEU A 43 11.18 -11.60 5.18
C LEU A 43 11.03 -12.25 3.80
N VAL A 44 11.56 -13.46 3.60
CA VAL A 44 11.46 -14.13 2.28
C VAL A 44 10.02 -14.48 1.94
N ARG A 45 9.22 -14.93 2.91
CA ARG A 45 7.80 -15.27 2.69
C ARG A 45 6.95 -14.02 2.43
N GLU A 46 7.22 -12.91 3.12
CA GLU A 46 6.59 -11.62 2.86
C GLU A 46 6.90 -11.14 1.43
N GLN A 47 8.17 -11.17 1.02
CA GLN A 47 8.57 -10.76 -0.33
C GLN A 47 8.02 -11.70 -1.41
N LEU A 48 7.92 -13.00 -1.14
CA LEU A 48 7.28 -13.97 -2.02
C LEU A 48 5.78 -13.66 -2.18
N GLY A 49 5.06 -13.44 -1.08
CA GLY A 49 3.64 -13.07 -1.11
C GLY A 49 3.40 -11.78 -1.90
N LEU A 50 4.25 -10.77 -1.70
CA LEU A 50 4.22 -9.53 -2.48
C LEU A 50 4.45 -9.78 -3.98
N ALA A 51 5.47 -10.54 -4.35
CA ALA A 51 5.79 -10.82 -5.76
C ALA A 51 4.69 -11.63 -6.45
N LEU A 52 4.16 -12.67 -5.79
CA LEU A 52 3.03 -13.45 -6.27
C LEU A 52 1.80 -12.57 -6.51
N ASN A 53 1.52 -11.66 -5.57
CA ASN A 53 0.46 -10.68 -5.74
C ASN A 53 0.73 -9.79 -6.97
N ARG A 54 1.95 -9.27 -7.16
CA ARG A 54 2.27 -8.47 -8.36
C ARG A 54 2.09 -9.24 -9.67
N LEU A 55 2.28 -10.56 -9.66
CA LEU A 55 2.03 -11.46 -10.80
C LEU A 55 0.57 -11.92 -10.93
N LYS A 56 -0.35 -11.40 -10.12
CA LYS A 56 -1.77 -11.79 -10.05
C LYS A 56 -2.01 -13.24 -9.61
N HIS A 57 -1.03 -13.88 -8.97
CA HIS A 57 -1.18 -15.19 -8.34
C HIS A 57 -1.82 -15.02 -6.95
N ARG A 58 -3.05 -14.49 -6.91
CA ARG A 58 -3.72 -14.02 -5.68
C ARG A 58 -3.88 -15.13 -4.63
N ASP A 59 -4.33 -16.31 -5.05
CA ASP A 59 -4.58 -17.44 -4.15
C ASP A 59 -3.29 -17.96 -3.51
N GLU A 60 -2.20 -17.96 -4.26
CA GLU A 60 -0.89 -18.37 -3.74
C GLU A 60 -0.32 -17.32 -2.78
N ALA A 61 -0.44 -16.04 -3.13
CA ALA A 61 -0.03 -14.94 -2.25
C ALA A 61 -0.79 -14.97 -0.92
N GLU A 62 -2.12 -15.11 -0.96
CA GLU A 62 -2.98 -15.21 0.23
C GLU A 62 -2.59 -16.39 1.10
N ARG A 63 -2.35 -17.57 0.50
CA ARG A 63 -1.92 -18.77 1.23
C ARG A 63 -0.59 -18.56 1.93
N VAL A 64 0.44 -18.09 1.20
CA VAL A 64 1.79 -17.87 1.76
C VAL A 64 1.76 -16.92 2.97
N LEU A 65 0.99 -15.83 2.88
CA LEU A 65 0.88 -14.82 3.92
C LEU A 65 0.01 -15.29 5.09
N SER A 66 -1.10 -15.99 4.81
CA SER A 66 -1.99 -16.52 5.86
C SER A 66 -1.27 -17.61 6.68
N ASP A 67 -0.57 -18.52 6.01
CA ASP A 67 0.25 -19.54 6.67
C ASP A 67 1.35 -18.88 7.54
N LEU A 68 1.95 -17.80 7.05
CA LEU A 68 2.97 -17.06 7.80
C LEU A 68 2.40 -16.46 9.09
N LEU A 69 1.21 -15.87 9.02
CA LEU A 69 0.50 -15.33 10.19
C LEU A 69 0.14 -16.42 11.19
N LEU A 70 -0.29 -17.59 10.71
CA LEU A 70 -0.60 -18.74 11.56
C LEU A 70 0.65 -19.25 12.31
N GLU A 71 1.81 -19.28 11.65
CA GLU A 71 3.04 -19.82 12.22
C GLU A 71 3.81 -18.85 13.10
N LYS A 72 3.79 -17.55 12.78
CA LYS A 72 4.65 -16.53 13.42
C LYS A 72 3.87 -15.48 14.23
N GLY A 73 2.54 -15.49 14.13
CA GLY A 73 1.67 -14.49 14.74
C GLY A 73 1.50 -13.23 13.88
N SER A 74 0.71 -12.29 14.39
CA SER A 74 0.40 -11.03 13.71
C SER A 74 1.65 -10.17 13.53
N GLY A 75 1.98 -9.84 12.28
CA GLY A 75 3.02 -8.87 11.92
C GLY A 75 2.43 -7.74 11.06
N SER A 76 2.75 -6.48 11.38
CA SER A 76 2.24 -5.30 10.65
C SER A 76 2.51 -5.38 9.15
N GLU A 77 3.75 -5.72 8.76
CA GLU A 77 4.16 -5.87 7.36
C GLU A 77 3.40 -7.00 6.66
N THR A 78 3.39 -8.20 7.23
CA THR A 78 2.66 -9.36 6.67
C THR A 78 1.16 -9.04 6.48
N LEU A 79 0.52 -8.41 7.48
CA LEU A 79 -0.88 -7.99 7.40
C LEU A 79 -1.07 -6.87 6.37
N GLY A 80 -0.14 -5.93 6.25
CA GLY A 80 -0.16 -4.90 5.22
C GLY A 80 -0.09 -5.47 3.80
N ILE A 81 0.77 -6.47 3.57
CA ILE A 81 0.86 -7.17 2.27
C ILE A 81 -0.41 -7.98 2.02
N LEU A 82 -0.94 -8.70 3.01
CA LEU A 82 -2.18 -9.46 2.85
C LEU A 82 -3.39 -8.55 2.59
N GLY A 83 -3.46 -7.40 3.27
CA GLY A 83 -4.45 -6.35 2.98
C GLY A 83 -4.35 -5.86 1.54
N ARG A 84 -3.13 -5.75 0.99
CA ARG A 84 -2.90 -5.40 -0.42
C ARG A 84 -3.43 -6.47 -1.36
N VAL A 85 -3.25 -7.75 -1.05
CA VAL A 85 -3.82 -8.86 -1.83
C VAL A 85 -5.34 -8.73 -1.93
N TYR A 86 -6.00 -8.50 -0.79
CA TYR A 86 -7.46 -8.34 -0.79
C TYR A 86 -7.92 -7.06 -1.49
N LYS A 87 -7.19 -5.94 -1.35
CA LYS A 87 -7.48 -4.70 -2.10
C LYS A 87 -7.39 -4.92 -3.61
N ASP A 88 -6.33 -5.58 -4.07
CA ASP A 88 -6.16 -5.83 -5.50
C ASP A 88 -7.27 -6.78 -6.03
N ARG A 89 -7.69 -7.80 -5.25
CA ARG A 89 -8.87 -8.62 -5.60
C ARG A 89 -10.18 -7.82 -5.63
N TRP A 90 -10.37 -6.90 -4.69
CA TRP A 90 -11.55 -6.02 -4.68
C TRP A 90 -11.62 -5.17 -5.96
N GLU A 91 -10.50 -4.57 -6.39
CA GLU A 91 -10.44 -3.79 -7.64
C GLU A 91 -10.70 -4.68 -8.88
N GLU A 92 -10.23 -5.93 -8.87
CA GLU A 92 -10.48 -6.92 -9.92
C GLU A 92 -11.97 -7.29 -10.02
N GLU A 93 -12.63 -7.60 -8.90
CA GLU A 93 -14.06 -7.92 -8.89
C GLU A 93 -14.93 -6.73 -9.31
N LEU A 94 -14.55 -5.50 -8.93
CA LEU A 94 -15.20 -4.28 -9.43
C LEU A 94 -15.09 -4.17 -10.95
N THR A 95 -13.91 -4.47 -11.51
CA THR A 95 -13.68 -4.44 -12.96
C THR A 95 -14.52 -5.50 -13.69
N LEU A 96 -14.75 -6.64 -13.05
CA LEU A 96 -15.61 -7.72 -13.57
C LEU A 96 -17.11 -7.45 -13.37
N GLY A 97 -17.49 -6.41 -12.63
CA GLY A 97 -18.89 -6.12 -12.29
C GLY A 97 -19.47 -7.03 -11.20
N ASN A 98 -18.63 -7.79 -10.49
CA ASN A 98 -19.02 -8.75 -9.46
C ASN A 98 -19.19 -8.05 -8.11
N GLN A 99 -20.22 -7.23 -7.97
CA GLN A 99 -20.39 -6.33 -6.82
C GLN A 99 -20.38 -7.04 -5.46
N ILE A 100 -21.04 -8.21 -5.34
CA ILE A 100 -21.11 -8.97 -4.09
C ILE A 100 -19.72 -9.50 -3.68
N ALA A 101 -18.96 -10.02 -4.64
CA ALA A 101 -17.60 -10.50 -4.37
C ALA A 101 -16.66 -9.34 -4.02
N ALA A 102 -16.80 -8.20 -4.72
CA ALA A 102 -16.06 -6.99 -4.43
C ALA A 102 -16.30 -6.52 -2.99
N GLU A 103 -17.55 -6.48 -2.52
CA GLU A 103 -17.89 -6.11 -1.14
C GLU A 103 -17.20 -7.03 -0.12
N GLY A 104 -17.21 -8.35 -0.35
CA GLY A 104 -16.52 -9.31 0.51
C GLY A 104 -15.00 -9.08 0.59
N TYR A 105 -14.34 -8.79 -0.53
CA TYR A 105 -12.91 -8.48 -0.53
C TYR A 105 -12.58 -7.11 0.07
N LEU A 106 -13.47 -6.12 -0.09
CA LEU A 106 -13.32 -4.82 0.54
C LEU A 106 -13.31 -4.95 2.07
N GLU A 107 -14.25 -5.71 2.64
CA GLU A 107 -14.29 -5.98 4.07
C GLU A 107 -13.05 -6.74 4.57
N LYS A 108 -12.60 -7.77 3.83
CA LYS A 108 -11.36 -8.48 4.15
C LYS A 108 -10.15 -7.55 4.14
N ALA A 109 -10.04 -6.68 3.14
CA ALA A 109 -8.95 -5.72 3.04
C ALA A 109 -8.96 -4.72 4.20
N ILE A 110 -10.12 -4.12 4.51
CA ILE A 110 -10.29 -3.21 5.64
C ILE A 110 -9.89 -3.89 6.95
N GLY A 111 -10.46 -5.07 7.25
CA GLY A 111 -10.17 -5.79 8.48
C GLY A 111 -8.69 -6.13 8.62
N THR A 112 -8.06 -6.62 7.54
CA THR A 112 -6.65 -7.00 7.55
C THR A 112 -5.72 -5.80 7.76
N TYR A 113 -5.97 -4.69 7.06
CA TYR A 113 -5.19 -3.47 7.24
C TYR A 113 -5.35 -2.86 8.64
N LEU A 114 -6.56 -2.89 9.20
CA LEU A 114 -6.77 -2.47 10.59
C LEU A 114 -5.99 -3.33 11.57
N SER A 115 -6.07 -4.66 11.45
CA SER A 115 -5.30 -5.55 12.31
C SER A 115 -3.80 -5.33 12.17
N GLY A 116 -3.31 -5.02 10.96
CA GLY A 116 -1.91 -4.64 10.74
C GLY A 116 -1.53 -3.38 11.52
N PHE A 117 -2.34 -2.32 11.41
CA PHE A 117 -2.12 -1.07 12.12
C PHE A 117 -2.20 -1.23 13.65
N GLU A 118 -3.16 -2.01 14.14
CA GLU A 118 -3.34 -2.25 15.58
C GLU A 118 -2.23 -3.13 16.17
N THR A 119 -1.53 -3.90 15.34
CA THR A 119 -0.34 -4.69 15.73
C THR A 119 0.88 -3.80 15.96
N ASP A 120 1.10 -2.79 15.11
CA ASP A 120 2.12 -1.76 15.33
C ASP A 120 1.63 -0.38 14.91
N TRP A 121 1.12 0.37 15.90
CA TRP A 121 0.58 1.72 15.72
C TRP A 121 1.59 2.75 15.21
N ARG A 122 2.88 2.42 15.17
CA ARG A 122 3.93 3.30 14.64
C ARG A 122 4.05 3.20 13.12
N ASP A 123 3.54 2.12 12.55
CA ASP A 123 3.52 1.89 11.11
C ASP A 123 2.24 2.47 10.50
N ALA A 124 2.36 3.63 9.85
CA ALA A 124 1.21 4.31 9.26
C ALA A 124 0.69 3.62 7.99
N TYR A 125 1.48 2.73 7.36
CA TYR A 125 1.15 2.16 6.06
C TYR A 125 -0.16 1.34 6.05
N PRO A 126 -0.38 0.39 6.99
CA PRO A 126 -1.66 -0.31 7.05
C PRO A 126 -2.81 0.65 7.41
N GLY A 127 -2.56 1.59 8.33
CA GLY A 127 -3.56 2.53 8.81
C GLY A 127 -4.13 3.43 7.71
N VAL A 128 -3.28 4.05 6.88
CA VAL A 128 -3.75 4.92 5.79
C VAL A 128 -4.52 4.12 4.73
N ASN A 129 -4.08 2.91 4.38
CA ASN A 129 -4.81 2.05 3.44
C ASN A 129 -6.18 1.62 3.99
N ALA A 130 -6.27 1.29 5.29
CA ALA A 130 -7.55 0.99 5.92
C ALA A 130 -8.49 2.19 5.82
N LEU A 131 -8.01 3.40 6.15
CA LEU A 131 -8.80 4.64 6.08
C LEU A 131 -9.27 4.96 4.66
N THR A 132 -8.42 4.76 3.65
CA THR A 132 -8.81 4.91 2.25
C THR A 132 -9.96 3.96 1.93
N LEU A 133 -9.81 2.66 2.19
CA LEU A 133 -10.86 1.69 1.86
C LEU A 133 -12.16 1.91 2.65
N MET A 134 -12.06 2.34 3.90
CA MET A 134 -13.20 2.79 4.71
C MET A 134 -13.95 3.99 4.11
N GLU A 135 -13.26 4.92 3.46
CA GLU A 135 -13.87 6.05 2.73
C GLU A 135 -14.54 5.60 1.42
N LEU A 136 -14.03 4.53 0.79
CA LEU A 136 -14.56 3.99 -0.45
C LEU A 136 -15.78 3.08 -0.24
N LYS A 137 -15.96 2.52 0.95
CA LYS A 137 -17.17 1.79 1.33
C LYS A 137 -18.43 2.67 1.17
N GLU A 138 -19.54 2.06 0.80
CA GLU A 138 -20.84 2.73 0.66
C GLU A 138 -21.88 2.08 1.59
N PRO A 139 -22.32 2.78 2.67
CA PRO A 139 -21.83 4.08 3.14
C PRO A 139 -20.40 4.02 3.72
N PRO A 140 -19.68 5.16 3.79
CA PRO A 140 -18.34 5.20 4.38
C PRO A 140 -18.33 4.69 5.82
N ASP A 141 -17.30 3.94 6.19
CA ASP A 141 -17.18 3.37 7.54
C ASP A 141 -16.88 4.46 8.58
N GLU A 142 -17.74 4.60 9.58
CA GLU A 142 -17.62 5.62 10.63
C GLU A 142 -16.36 5.47 11.50
N ARG A 143 -15.79 4.25 11.59
CA ARG A 143 -14.56 3.99 12.35
C ARG A 143 -13.40 4.86 11.86
N ARG A 144 -13.42 5.26 10.58
CA ARG A 144 -12.37 6.13 9.98
C ARG A 144 -12.16 7.42 10.75
N LEU A 145 -13.21 7.99 11.34
CA LEU A 145 -13.13 9.24 12.10
C LEU A 145 -12.30 9.10 13.38
N ARG A 146 -12.33 7.91 14.01
CA ARG A 146 -11.54 7.63 15.22
C ARG A 146 -10.10 7.23 14.91
N ILE A 147 -9.89 6.53 13.80
CA ILE A 147 -8.58 5.99 13.43
C ILE A 147 -7.70 7.06 12.77
N LEU A 148 -8.28 7.96 11.96
CA LEU A 148 -7.56 9.02 11.27
C LEU A 148 -6.59 9.83 12.15
N PRO A 149 -7.00 10.38 13.31
CA PRO A 149 -6.07 11.14 14.16
C PRO A 149 -4.92 10.28 14.69
N VAL A 150 -5.12 8.96 14.84
CA VAL A 150 -4.07 8.06 15.35
C VAL A 150 -3.03 7.77 14.28
N VAL A 151 -3.47 7.47 13.04
CA VAL A 151 -2.57 7.29 11.89
C VAL A 151 -1.79 8.58 11.62
N ARG A 152 -2.46 9.73 11.71
CA ARG A 152 -1.83 11.06 11.60
C ARG A 152 -0.73 11.23 12.64
N TYR A 153 -1.04 10.97 13.91
CA TYR A 153 -0.04 11.07 14.97
C TYR A 153 1.16 10.14 14.73
N ALA A 154 0.92 8.91 14.29
CA ALA A 154 1.99 7.95 14.00
C ALA A 154 2.98 8.47 12.95
N VAL A 155 2.48 8.98 11.81
CA VAL A 155 3.34 9.52 10.75
C VAL A 155 4.01 10.83 11.17
N GLU A 156 3.33 11.72 11.89
CA GLU A 156 3.92 12.95 12.42
C GLU A 156 5.07 12.65 13.40
N ARG A 157 4.92 11.63 14.26
CA ARG A 157 5.99 11.19 15.16
C ARG A 157 7.16 10.56 14.41
N LYS A 158 6.91 9.85 13.30
CA LYS A 158 7.98 9.34 12.44
C LYS A 158 8.75 10.48 11.79
N ILE A 159 8.06 11.45 11.20
CA ILE A 159 8.67 12.66 10.61
C ILE A 159 9.49 13.43 11.65
N ALA A 160 8.93 13.64 12.85
CA ALA A 160 9.60 14.37 13.93
C ALA A 160 10.87 13.68 14.46
N LYS A 161 10.99 12.35 14.30
CA LYS A 161 12.20 11.59 14.67
C LYS A 161 13.32 11.72 13.63
N GLY A 162 13.03 12.27 12.45
CA GLY A 162 14.00 12.68 11.43
C GLY A 162 14.07 11.76 10.22
N LYS A 163 14.61 12.33 9.12
CA LYS A 163 14.75 11.74 7.77
C LYS A 163 13.43 11.21 7.18
N PRO A 164 12.36 12.03 7.12
CA PRO A 164 11.14 11.62 6.43
C PRO A 164 11.42 11.36 4.95
N ASP A 165 10.71 10.37 4.39
CA ASP A 165 10.76 10.08 2.97
C ASP A 165 9.51 10.59 2.23
N TYR A 166 9.41 10.28 0.93
CA TYR A 166 8.23 10.58 0.13
C TYR A 166 6.94 10.06 0.77
N TRP A 167 6.95 8.81 1.26
CA TRP A 167 5.76 8.12 1.72
C TRP A 167 5.22 8.71 3.01
N ASP A 168 6.09 9.22 3.88
CA ASP A 168 5.67 9.92 5.09
C ASP A 168 4.86 11.19 4.75
N HIS A 169 5.34 12.00 3.80
CA HIS A 169 4.63 13.20 3.35
C HIS A 169 3.41 12.89 2.49
N ALA A 170 3.47 11.87 1.63
CA ALA A 170 2.33 11.41 0.85
C ALA A 170 1.20 10.88 1.76
N THR A 171 1.55 10.19 2.86
CA THR A 171 0.59 9.74 3.86
C THR A 171 -0.10 10.93 4.53
N LEU A 172 0.63 11.97 4.93
CA LEU A 172 0.01 13.20 5.46
C LEU A 172 -0.94 13.86 4.45
N LEU A 173 -0.56 13.88 3.17
CA LEU A 173 -1.42 14.38 2.09
C LEU A 173 -2.71 13.56 1.97
N GLU A 174 -2.62 12.22 1.92
CA GLU A 174 -3.79 11.34 1.86
C GLU A 174 -4.70 11.53 3.08
N LEU A 175 -4.14 11.63 4.29
CA LEU A 175 -4.90 11.88 5.52
C LEU A 175 -5.58 13.25 5.52
N ALA A 176 -4.93 14.29 4.98
CA ALA A 176 -5.54 15.60 4.80
C ALA A 176 -6.71 15.55 3.81
N VAL A 177 -6.57 14.80 2.72
CA VAL A 177 -7.67 14.56 1.76
C VAL A 177 -8.83 13.83 2.41
N LEU A 178 -8.55 12.75 3.15
CA LEU A 178 -9.57 11.99 3.89
C LEU A 178 -10.31 12.88 4.90
N ALA A 179 -9.61 13.79 5.57
CA ALA A 179 -10.16 14.76 6.51
C ALA A 179 -10.85 15.98 5.85
N MET A 180 -10.83 16.10 4.51
CA MET A 180 -11.27 17.30 3.77
C MET A 180 -10.54 18.58 4.20
N ASP A 181 -9.30 18.46 4.67
CA ASP A 181 -8.46 19.56 5.12
C ASP A 181 -7.57 20.06 3.97
N ARG A 182 -8.10 21.02 3.21
CA ARG A 182 -7.36 21.66 2.09
C ARG A 182 -6.06 22.32 2.56
N THR A 183 -6.05 22.89 3.77
CA THR A 183 -4.90 23.65 4.28
C THR A 183 -3.74 22.73 4.61
N GLU A 184 -4.01 21.59 5.24
CA GLU A 184 -3.00 20.56 5.48
C GLU A 184 -2.56 19.90 4.17
N ALA A 185 -3.48 19.63 3.25
CA ALA A 185 -3.13 19.06 1.95
C ALA A 185 -2.18 19.98 1.16
N ALA A 186 -2.43 21.29 1.19
CA ALA A 186 -1.57 22.31 0.57
C ALA A 186 -0.18 22.40 1.23
N ARG A 187 -0.04 22.02 2.51
CA ARG A 187 1.25 21.94 3.21
C ARG A 187 1.99 20.64 2.94
N ALA A 188 1.29 19.51 2.90
CA ALA A 188 1.88 18.19 2.71
C ALA A 188 2.35 17.95 1.26
N LEU A 189 1.60 18.41 0.25
CA LEU A 189 1.91 18.16 -1.16
C LEU A 189 3.31 18.65 -1.58
N PRO A 190 3.74 19.91 -1.29
CA PRO A 190 5.08 20.36 -1.65
C PRO A 190 6.19 19.53 -0.97
N GLN A 191 5.98 19.09 0.27
CA GLN A 191 6.94 18.25 0.99
C GLN A 191 7.06 16.87 0.34
N ALA A 192 5.94 16.25 -0.03
CA ALA A 192 5.93 15.00 -0.76
C ALA A 192 6.66 15.14 -2.11
N LEU A 193 6.34 16.18 -2.88
CA LEU A 193 6.97 16.41 -4.17
C LEU A 193 8.48 16.71 -4.08
N ALA A 194 8.95 17.34 -3.00
CA ALA A 194 10.37 17.60 -2.77
C ALA A 194 11.15 16.33 -2.42
N SER A 195 10.50 15.33 -1.80
CA SER A 195 11.08 14.02 -1.46
C SER A 195 10.85 12.94 -2.52
N LEU A 196 10.22 13.28 -3.64
CA LEU A 196 9.93 12.35 -4.73
C LEU A 196 11.22 11.82 -5.36
N ARG A 197 11.37 10.50 -5.41
CA ARG A 197 12.55 9.84 -5.99
C ARG A 197 12.24 9.25 -7.35
N GLU A 198 11.07 8.64 -7.46
CA GLU A 198 10.67 7.90 -8.66
C GLU A 198 9.25 8.30 -9.09
N PRO A 199 8.97 8.41 -10.41
CA PRO A 199 7.66 8.81 -10.92
C PRO A 199 6.50 7.94 -10.42
N TRP A 200 6.72 6.63 -10.24
CA TRP A 200 5.70 5.67 -9.81
C TRP A 200 5.20 5.93 -8.37
N GLU A 201 5.98 6.62 -7.55
CA GLU A 201 5.56 7.01 -6.20
C GLU A 201 4.40 8.03 -6.29
N ALA A 202 4.56 9.06 -7.13
CA ALA A 202 3.51 10.05 -7.41
C ALA A 202 2.29 9.44 -8.13
N GLU A 203 2.51 8.48 -9.02
CA GLU A 203 1.43 7.73 -9.69
C GLU A 203 0.56 6.98 -8.68
N THR A 204 1.20 6.31 -7.71
CA THR A 204 0.49 5.56 -6.67
C THR A 204 -0.39 6.48 -5.84
N THR A 205 0.16 7.60 -5.35
CA THR A 205 -0.59 8.59 -4.57
C THR A 205 -1.73 9.21 -5.39
N ALA A 206 -1.48 9.59 -6.64
CA ALA A 206 -2.51 10.14 -7.52
C ALA A 206 -3.68 9.18 -7.74
N ARG A 207 -3.39 7.88 -7.92
CA ARG A 207 -4.42 6.83 -8.04
C ARG A 207 -5.26 6.72 -6.76
N ASN A 208 -4.65 6.72 -5.58
CA ASN A 208 -5.39 6.68 -4.32
C ASN A 208 -6.31 7.91 -4.14
N LEU A 209 -5.79 9.11 -4.43
CA LEU A 209 -6.58 10.35 -4.36
C LEU A 209 -7.74 10.35 -5.37
N ARG A 210 -7.53 9.81 -6.57
CA ARG A 210 -8.58 9.64 -7.58
C ARG A 210 -9.71 8.74 -7.08
N LEU A 211 -9.39 7.59 -6.47
CA LEU A 211 -10.39 6.70 -5.90
C LEU A 211 -11.26 7.42 -4.87
N ILE A 212 -10.64 8.19 -3.96
CA ILE A 212 -11.36 8.98 -2.95
C ILE A 212 -12.24 10.03 -3.61
N ARG A 213 -11.72 10.76 -4.61
CA ARG A 213 -12.47 11.78 -5.35
C ARG A 213 -13.70 11.19 -6.01
N GLU A 214 -13.54 10.11 -6.77
CA GLU A 214 -14.62 9.46 -7.53
C GLU A 214 -15.70 8.89 -6.60
N ALA A 215 -15.31 8.27 -5.48
CA ALA A 215 -16.27 7.79 -4.48
C ALA A 215 -17.08 8.94 -3.85
N ARG A 216 -16.46 10.09 -3.60
CA ARG A 216 -17.15 11.29 -3.10
C ARG A 216 -18.07 11.90 -4.14
N GLU A 217 -17.64 11.99 -5.39
CA GLU A 217 -18.45 12.51 -6.50
C GLU A 217 -19.70 11.68 -6.72
N LYS A 218 -19.61 10.35 -6.64
CA LYS A 218 -20.78 9.44 -6.67
C LYS A 218 -21.79 9.76 -5.57
N ARG A 219 -21.32 10.25 -4.42
CA ARG A 219 -22.15 10.68 -3.27
C ARG A 219 -22.56 12.16 -3.34
N GLY A 220 -22.26 12.87 -4.43
CA GLY A 220 -22.58 14.29 -4.61
C GLY A 220 -21.64 15.26 -3.87
N VAL A 221 -20.51 14.78 -3.35
CA VAL A 221 -19.48 15.62 -2.71
C VAL A 221 -18.36 15.87 -3.73
N VAL A 222 -18.22 17.12 -4.20
CA VAL A 222 -17.24 17.48 -5.23
C VAL A 222 -16.12 18.35 -4.65
N PRO A 223 -15.00 17.77 -4.19
CA PRO A 223 -13.86 18.55 -3.70
C PRO A 223 -13.04 19.10 -4.87
N SER A 224 -13.40 20.28 -5.39
CA SER A 224 -12.73 20.88 -6.57
C SER A 224 -11.21 20.96 -6.45
N TRP A 225 -10.70 21.28 -5.26
CA TRP A 225 -9.27 21.36 -4.95
C TRP A 225 -8.55 20.01 -4.99
N LEU A 226 -9.26 18.88 -4.82
CA LEU A 226 -8.64 17.55 -4.87
C LEU A 226 -8.20 17.21 -6.29
N LYS A 227 -8.96 17.63 -7.30
CA LYS A 227 -8.60 17.42 -8.71
C LYS A 227 -7.32 18.18 -9.07
N GLU A 228 -7.14 19.39 -8.56
CA GLU A 228 -5.91 20.17 -8.74
C GLU A 228 -4.67 19.44 -8.19
N ILE A 229 -4.80 18.84 -6.99
CA ILE A 229 -3.73 18.04 -6.38
C ILE A 229 -3.42 16.78 -7.21
N GLU A 230 -4.47 16.06 -7.66
CA GLU A 230 -4.33 14.89 -8.52
C GLU A 230 -3.57 15.23 -9.82
N ASP A 231 -3.90 16.36 -10.45
CA ASP A 231 -3.28 16.81 -11.69
C ASP A 231 -1.81 17.22 -11.47
N LEU A 232 -1.49 17.85 -10.34
CA LEU A 232 -0.10 18.20 -9.98
C LEU A 232 0.77 16.96 -9.76
N LEU A 233 0.24 15.92 -9.12
CA LEU A 233 0.92 14.61 -9.01
C LEU A 233 1.06 13.96 -10.39
N SER A 234 0.00 14.02 -11.22
CA SER A 234 -0.02 13.40 -12.55
C SER A 234 1.06 13.89 -13.50
N ARG A 235 1.41 15.18 -13.41
CA ARG A 235 2.51 15.80 -14.18
C ARG A 235 3.90 15.24 -13.84
N ARG A 236 4.06 14.46 -12.76
CA ARG A 236 5.35 13.90 -12.34
C ARG A 236 5.68 12.57 -13.02
N PHE A 237 4.69 11.90 -13.58
CA PHE A 237 4.86 10.60 -14.26
C PHE A 237 4.26 10.58 -15.67
N SER A 238 3.38 11.53 -15.99
CA SER A 238 3.07 11.84 -17.39
C SER A 238 4.21 12.72 -17.91
N GLY A 239 5.08 12.20 -18.79
CA GLY A 239 6.08 13.01 -19.48
C GLY A 239 5.43 14.21 -20.18
N PRO A 240 6.21 15.23 -20.61
CA PRO A 240 5.64 16.32 -21.40
C PRO A 240 4.90 15.71 -22.59
N LYS A 241 3.59 15.97 -22.70
CA LYS A 241 2.88 15.71 -23.95
C LYS A 241 3.63 16.52 -24.99
N SER A 242 4.29 15.85 -25.93
CA SER A 242 4.86 16.50 -27.10
C SER A 242 3.76 17.34 -27.74
N ALA A 243 3.99 18.65 -27.77
CA ALA A 243 3.16 19.61 -28.49
C ALA A 243 3.24 19.35 -29.99
#